data_AF-A0A0A1HYE8-F1
#
_entry.id   AF-A0A0A1HYE8-F1
#
_cell.length_a   1.000
_cell.length_b   1.000
_cell.length_c   1.000
_cell.angle_alpha   90.00
_cell.angle_beta   90.00
_cell.angle_gamma   90.00
#
_symmetry.space_group_name_H-M   'P 1'
#
loop_
_entity.id
_entity.type
_entity.pdbx_description
1 polymer ?
#
loop_
_entity_poly.entity_id
_entity_poly.type
_entity_poly.pdbx_seq_one_letter_code
_entity_poly.pdbx_strand_id
1 'polypeptide(L)' 'MHRIIYDELCVGVISPASRQVYQQVIESLTRRGAQAIILGCTEIGLLIKPEHSALPLLDTTHLHARAAVAFALD' A
#
# COMPACT_ATOMS: atom_id res chain seq x y z
N MET A 1 4.45 10.69 -5.44
CA MET A 1 3.74 9.86 -4.44
C MET A 1 2.51 10.58 -3.90
N HIS A 2 2.64 11.64 -3.08
CA HIS A 2 1.47 12.34 -2.51
C HIS A 2 0.46 12.83 -3.56
N ARG A 3 0.92 13.36 -4.69
CA ARG A 3 0.05 13.76 -5.79
C ARG A 3 -0.83 12.62 -6.33
N ILE A 4 -0.28 11.41 -6.47
CA ILE A 4 -1.05 10.24 -6.92
C ILE A 4 -2.16 9.93 -5.92
N ILE A 5 -1.89 10.04 -4.62
CA ILE A 5 -2.90 9.79 -3.58
C ILE A 5 -4.04 10.80 -3.70
N TYR A 6 -3.73 12.10 -3.67
CA TYR A 6 -4.76 13.14 -3.61
C TYR A 6 -5.46 13.40 -4.95
N ASP A 7 -4.71 13.48 -6.05
CA ASP A 7 -5.25 13.87 -7.35
C ASP A 7 -5.87 12.68 -8.09
N GLU A 8 -5.54 11.44 -7.73
CA GLU A 8 -6.03 10.24 -8.42
C GLU A 8 -6.80 9.31 -7.46
N LEU A 9 -6.14 8.76 -6.45
CA LEU A 9 -6.75 7.68 -5.65
C LEU A 9 -7.94 8.17 -4.82
N CYS A 10 -7.85 9.34 -4.18
CA CYS A 10 -8.94 9.93 -3.40
C CYS A 10 -10.17 10.28 -4.26
N VAL A 11 -10.00 10.43 -5.58
CA VAL A 11 -11.08 10.71 -6.53
C VAL A 11 -11.43 9.49 -7.40
N GLY A 12 -10.99 8.30 -7.00
CA GLY A 12 -11.35 7.03 -7.62
C GLY A 12 -10.62 6.69 -8.93
N VAL A 13 -9.56 7.42 -9.28
CA VAL A 13 -8.77 7.17 -10.49
C VAL A 13 -7.67 6.17 -10.18
N ILE A 14 -7.71 4.99 -10.83
CA ILE A 14 -6.71 3.93 -10.71
C ILE A 14 -5.89 3.85 -12.00
N SER A 15 -4.68 4.41 -11.98
CA SER A 15 -3.82 4.54 -13.16
C SER A 15 -2.71 3.47 -13.21
N PRO A 16 -2.57 2.71 -14.32
CA PRO A 16 -1.43 1.81 -14.52
C PRO A 16 -0.08 2.52 -14.48
N ALA A 17 0.01 3.76 -14.99
CA ALA A 17 1.24 4.55 -14.93
C ALA A 17 1.61 4.90 -13.49
N SER A 18 0.62 5.26 -12.68
CA SER A 18 0.81 5.52 -11.25
C SER A 18 1.21 4.27 -10.50
N ARG A 19 0.65 3.11 -10.86
CA ARG A 19 1.09 1.81 -10.33
C ARG A 19 2.57 1.56 -10.63
N GLN A 20 3.01 1.83 -11.86
CA GLN A 20 4.42 1.66 -12.24
C GLN A 20 5.35 2.54 -11.40
N VAL A 21 4.97 3.78 -11.10
CA VAL A 21 5.72 4.66 -10.18
C VAL A 21 5.86 4.02 -8.79
N TYR A 22 4.77 3.47 -8.24
CA TYR A 22 4.82 2.76 -6.96
C TYR A 22 5.70 1.51 -7.03
N GLN A 23 5.65 0.73 -8.11
CA GLN A 23 6.49 -0.45 -8.31
C GLN A 23 7.98 -0.11 -8.35
N GLN A 24 8.36 0.99 -9.01
CA GLN A 24 9.75 1.48 -9.03
C GLN A 24 10.24 1.86 -7.63
N VAL A 25 9.37 2.47 -6.81
CA VAL A 25 9.68 2.81 -5.41
C VAL A 25 9.86 1.53 -4.59
N ILE A 26 8.95 0.56 -4.71
CA ILE A 26 9.05 -0.73 -4.03
C ILE A 26 10.36 -1.43 -4.40
N GLU A 27 10.69 -1.51 -5.69
CA GLU A 27 11.92 -2.15 -6.15
C GLU A 27 13.18 -1.44 -5.61
N SER A 28 13.18 -0.10 -5.56
CA SER A 28 14.25 0.68 -4.96
C SER A 28 14.42 0.38 -3.47
N LEU A 29 13.32 0.25 -2.72
CA LEU A 29 13.34 -0.13 -1.30
C LEU A 29 13.81 -1.58 -1.11
N THR A 30 13.39 -2.50 -1.96
CA THR A 30 13.86 -3.90 -1.96
C THR A 30 15.38 -3.96 -2.12
N ARG A 31 15.95 -3.24 -3.10
CA ARG A 31 17.41 -3.17 -3.29
C ARG A 31 18.15 -2.57 -2.10
N ARG A 32 17.47 -1.77 -1.27
CA ARG A 32 18.01 -1.19 -0.03
C ARG A 32 17.85 -2.11 1.19
N GLY A 33 17.35 -3.33 1.00
CA GLY A 33 17.20 -4.33 2.06
C GLY A 33 15.87 -4.28 2.81
N ALA A 34 14.85 -3.59 2.27
CA ALA A 34 13.50 -3.67 2.84
C ALA A 34 12.99 -5.13 2.79
N GLN A 35 12.35 -5.56 3.87
CA GLN A 35 11.81 -6.92 4.01
C GLN A 35 10.28 -6.96 3.85
N ALA A 36 9.62 -5.81 3.95
CA ALA A 36 8.19 -5.62 3.75
C ALA A 36 7.90 -4.17 3.38
N ILE A 37 6.72 -3.91 2.82
CA ILE A 37 6.24 -2.57 2.47
C ILE A 37 4.98 -2.27 3.28
N ILE A 38 5.00 -1.17 4.02
CA ILE A 38 3.82 -0.68 4.74
C ILE A 38 2.95 0.15 3.81
N LEU A 39 1.67 -0.21 3.67
CA LEU A 39 0.68 0.63 3.00
C LEU A 39 0.18 1.68 4.00
N GLY A 40 0.86 2.82 4.03
CA GLY A 40 0.69 3.86 5.03
C GLY A 40 -0.58 4.72 4.89
N CYS A 41 -1.26 4.65 3.76
CA CYS A 41 -2.56 5.29 3.52
C CYS A 41 -3.51 4.23 2.99
N THR A 42 -4.79 4.32 3.38
CA THR A 42 -5.82 3.34 3.03
C THR A 42 -6.00 3.25 1.51
N GLU A 43 -5.82 4.37 0.79
CA GLU A 43 -5.96 4.47 -0.66
C GLU A 43 -4.89 3.69 -1.43
N ILE A 44 -3.69 3.53 -0.86
CA ILE A 44 -2.59 2.84 -1.56
C ILE A 44 -2.96 1.38 -1.82
N GLY A 45 -3.73 0.75 -0.91
CA GLY A 45 -4.27 -0.59 -1.08
C GLY A 45 -5.28 -0.71 -2.23
N LEU A 46 -5.80 0.39 -2.77
CA LEU A 46 -6.64 0.38 -3.98
C LEU A 46 -5.80 0.20 -5.26
N LEU A 47 -4.58 0.72 -5.28
CA LEU A 47 -3.68 0.73 -6.45
C LEU A 47 -2.70 -0.45 -6.47
N ILE A 48 -2.12 -0.76 -5.31
CA ILE A 48 -1.08 -1.79 -5.13
C ILE A 48 -1.67 -2.98 -4.40
N LYS A 49 -1.37 -4.18 -4.92
CA LYS A 49 -1.89 -5.48 -4.49
C LYS A 49 -0.72 -6.45 -4.35
N PRO A 50 -0.86 -7.59 -3.65
CA PRO A 50 0.24 -8.52 -3.44
C PRO A 50 0.97 -8.94 -4.72
N GLU A 51 0.25 -9.16 -5.83
CA GLU A 51 0.80 -9.49 -7.14
C GLU A 51 1.67 -8.38 -7.77
N HIS A 52 1.59 -7.15 -7.26
CA HIS A 52 2.37 -6.02 -7.74
C HIS A 52 3.70 -5.82 -6.97
N SER A 53 4.00 -6.63 -5.96
CA SER A 53 5.16 -6.47 -5.09
C SER A 53 5.87 -7.81 -4.85
N ALA A 54 7.19 -7.82 -4.97
CA ALA A 54 8.02 -8.96 -4.59
C ALA A 54 8.18 -9.09 -3.06
N LEU A 55 7.87 -8.03 -2.30
CA LEU A 55 7.90 -8.01 -0.84
C LEU A 55 6.49 -8.12 -0.26
N PRO A 56 6.33 -8.73 0.93
CA PRO A 56 5.08 -8.70 1.68
C PRO A 56 4.54 -7.26 1.85
N LEU A 57 3.24 -7.10 1.64
CA LEU A 57 2.53 -5.85 1.88
C LEU A 57 1.85 -5.89 3.26
N LEU A 58 2.07 -4.85 4.06
CA LEU A 58 1.42 -4.66 5.35
C LEU A 58 0.34 -3.58 5.19
N ASP A 59 -0.89 -4.01 4.95
CA ASP A 59 -2.05 -3.12 4.93
C ASP A 59 -2.40 -2.69 6.35
N THR A 60 -2.06 -1.43 6.67
CA THR A 60 -2.26 -0.88 8.02
C THR A 60 -3.74 -0.82 8.38
N THR A 61 -4.62 -0.55 7.43
CA THR A 61 -6.08 -0.50 7.64
C THR A 61 -6.60 -1.87 8.05
N HIS A 62 -6.21 -2.91 7.29
CA HIS A 62 -6.63 -4.27 7.55
C HIS A 62 -6.09 -4.80 8.88
N LEU A 63 -4.79 -4.57 9.15
CA LEU A 63 -4.16 -4.96 10.40
C LEU A 63 -4.79 -4.25 11.61
N HIS A 64 -5.07 -2.95 11.48
CA HIS A 64 -5.70 -2.17 12.54
C HIS A 64 -7.13 -2.63 12.82
N ALA A 65 -7.93 -2.86 11.78
CA ALA A 65 -9.30 -3.37 11.93
C ALA A 65 -9.32 -4.75 12.61
N ARG A 66 -8.40 -5.65 12.24
CA ARG A 66 -8.27 -6.95 12.90
C ARG A 66 -7.88 -6.82 14.37
N ALA A 67 -6.94 -5.94 14.70
CA ALA A 67 -6.54 -5.68 16.07
C ALA A 67 -7.70 -5.11 16.90
N ALA A 68 -8.50 -4.19 16.34
CA ALA A 68 -9.67 -3.63 16.99
C ALA A 68 -10.74 -4.68 17.29
N VAL A 69 -10.99 -5.61 16.35
CA VAL A 69 -11.92 -6.72 16.58
C VAL A 69 -11.41 -7.67 17.67
N ALA A 70 -10.12 -8.02 17.65
CA ALA A 70 -9.52 -8.87 18.69
C ALA A 70 -9.67 -8.23 20.08
N PHE A 71 -9.33 -6.94 20.19
CA PHE A 71 -9.47 -6.18 21.43
C PHE A 71 -10.92 -6.13 21.96
N ALA A 72 -11.91 -6.10 21.08
CA ALA A 72 -13.31 -6.07 21.47
C ALA A 72 -13.88 -7.42 21.92
N LEU A 73 -13.17 -8.53 21.64
CA LEU A 73 -13.58 -9.90 21.95
C LEU A 73 -12.77 -10.53 23.10
N ASP A 74 -11.72 -9.85 23.57
CA ASP A 74 -10.97 -10.18 24.80
C ASP A 74 -11.69 -9.66 26.05
#